data_AF-A0A951B672-F1
#
_entry.id   AF-A0A951B672-F1
#
_cell.length_a   1.000
_cell.length_b   1.000
_cell.length_c   1.000
_cell.angle_alpha   90.00
_cell.angle_beta   90.00
_cell.angle_gamma   90.00
#
_symmetry.space_group_name_H-M   'P 1'
#
loop_
_entity.id
_entity.type
_entity.pdbx_description
1 polymer ?
#
loop_
_entity_poly.entity_id
_entity_poly.type
_entity_poly.pdbx_seq_one_letter_code
_entity_poly.pdbx_strand_id
1 'polypeptide(L)'
;MGARVSAPDGAVLGRVREVAMSPQDDAQHVSALIVRTANGDRLLSPGKVQSISRDAVVATGGDPEQWPHLVSSEGMLLLDRDLLDQQIIDINGRKVVRVNDASLIPEAGELGMQVKVGDVEIGTRGAVRRLLKGVAPRAAVHAFSERFAPKSIPWGFVNLIETDPSRRVRLKIDQERLEKLHPADIADILEELAPAEREAIFSGLDEEVAAET
;
A
#
# COMPACT_ATOMS: atom_id res chain seq x y z
N MET A 1 4.57 9.26 -5.74
CA MET A 1 4.81 9.49 -7.19
C MET A 1 5.29 10.92 -7.45
N GLY A 2 6.05 11.14 -8.53
CA GLY A 2 6.54 12.45 -8.97
C GLY A 2 7.94 12.84 -8.48
N ALA A 3 8.53 12.06 -7.56
CA ALA A 3 9.85 12.28 -7.00
C ALA A 3 10.93 12.35 -8.09
N ARG A 4 11.87 13.26 -7.96
CA ARG A 4 13.00 13.40 -8.89
C ARG A 4 13.95 12.22 -8.68
N VAL A 5 14.35 11.58 -9.78
CA VAL A 5 15.41 10.56 -9.76
C VAL A 5 16.69 11.21 -10.24
N SER A 6 17.75 11.13 -9.44
CA SER A 6 19.07 11.68 -9.78
C SER A 6 20.18 10.66 -9.53
N ALA A 7 21.29 10.85 -10.22
CA ALA A 7 22.55 10.19 -9.94
C ALA A 7 23.21 10.77 -8.67
N PRO A 8 24.25 10.13 -8.12
CA PRO A 8 24.95 10.63 -6.93
C PRO A 8 25.67 11.97 -7.16
N ASP A 9 26.03 12.27 -8.40
CA ASP A 9 26.62 13.56 -8.81
C ASP A 9 25.58 14.68 -9.01
N GLY A 10 24.29 14.37 -8.83
CA GLY A 10 23.17 15.30 -8.98
C GLY A 10 22.57 15.37 -10.38
N ALA A 11 23.10 14.65 -11.37
CA ALA A 11 22.51 14.59 -12.71
C ALA A 11 21.08 14.03 -12.65
N VAL A 12 20.13 14.70 -13.31
CA VAL A 12 18.72 14.29 -13.29
C VAL A 12 18.51 13.16 -14.29
N LEU A 13 18.06 12.01 -13.80
CA LEU A 13 17.84 10.81 -14.61
C LEU A 13 16.38 10.64 -15.04
N GLY A 14 15.45 11.24 -14.28
CA GLY A 14 14.04 11.20 -14.60
C GLY A 14 13.15 11.52 -13.40
N ARG A 15 11.92 11.01 -13.41
CA ARG A 15 10.97 11.12 -12.30
C ARG A 15 10.25 9.80 -12.06
N VAL A 16 10.01 9.47 -10.80
CA VAL A 16 9.19 8.30 -10.44
C VAL A 16 7.77 8.52 -10.94
N ARG A 17 7.33 7.69 -11.87
CA ARG A 17 5.96 7.67 -12.38
C ARG A 17 5.08 6.77 -11.53
N GLU A 18 5.55 5.57 -11.25
CA GLU A 18 4.82 4.53 -10.52
C GLU A 18 5.77 3.75 -9.60
N VAL A 19 5.20 3.09 -8.60
CA VAL A 19 5.87 2.09 -7.76
C VAL A 19 5.18 0.78 -8.05
N ALA A 20 5.94 -0.23 -8.46
CA ALA A 20 5.43 -1.53 -8.85
C ALA A 20 5.76 -2.58 -7.80
N MET A 21 4.82 -3.47 -7.56
CA MET A 21 5.01 -4.70 -6.79
C MET A 21 4.63 -5.89 -7.65
N SER A 22 5.20 -7.05 -7.30
CA SER A 22 4.83 -8.33 -7.89
C SER A 22 4.33 -9.24 -6.77
N PRO A 23 3.04 -9.14 -6.36
CA PRO A 23 2.56 -9.83 -5.17
C PRO A 23 2.70 -11.36 -5.20
N GLN A 24 2.78 -11.93 -6.41
CA GLN A 24 3.02 -13.35 -6.65
C GLN A 24 4.44 -13.79 -6.24
N ASP A 25 5.41 -12.88 -6.32
CA ASP A 25 6.81 -13.11 -5.94
C ASP A 25 7.05 -12.69 -4.49
N ASP A 26 6.62 -11.49 -4.14
CA ASP A 26 6.71 -10.90 -2.81
C ASP A 26 5.58 -9.90 -2.61
N ALA A 27 4.67 -10.24 -1.70
CA ALA A 27 3.48 -9.43 -1.42
C ALA A 27 3.79 -8.12 -0.69
N GLN A 28 4.96 -7.96 -0.07
CA GLN A 28 5.28 -6.82 0.80
C GLN A 28 6.35 -5.88 0.22
N HIS A 29 7.22 -6.38 -0.66
CA HIS A 29 8.31 -5.59 -1.23
C HIS A 29 7.99 -4.98 -2.60
N VAL A 30 8.49 -3.77 -2.79
CA VAL A 30 8.53 -3.10 -4.09
C VAL A 30 9.47 -3.88 -5.02
N SER A 31 8.99 -4.27 -6.19
CA SER A 31 9.80 -4.95 -7.20
C SER A 31 10.59 -3.94 -8.05
N ALA A 32 9.97 -2.80 -8.38
CA ALA A 32 10.63 -1.73 -9.14
C ALA A 32 9.98 -0.36 -8.92
N LEU A 33 10.79 0.69 -9.07
CA LEU A 33 10.31 2.05 -9.35
C LEU A 33 10.23 2.23 -10.87
N ILE A 34 9.06 2.60 -11.39
CA ILE A 34 8.93 2.95 -12.79
C ILE A 34 9.32 4.41 -12.94
N VAL A 35 10.43 4.67 -13.62
CA VAL A 35 11.00 6.00 -13.82
C VAL A 35 10.71 6.45 -15.25
N ARG A 36 10.05 7.61 -15.39
CA ARG A 36 9.91 8.27 -16.69
C ARG A 36 11.17 9.08 -16.97
N THR A 37 11.84 8.73 -18.06
CA THR A 37 13.05 9.37 -18.56
C THR A 37 12.77 10.06 -19.89
N ALA A 38 13.77 10.70 -20.50
CA ALA A 38 13.62 11.30 -21.83
C ALA A 38 13.32 10.25 -22.92
N ASN A 39 13.80 9.03 -22.75
CA ASN A 39 13.70 7.94 -23.72
C ASN A 39 12.62 6.90 -23.33
N GLY A 40 11.63 7.32 -22.54
CA GLY A 40 10.48 6.51 -22.14
C GLY A 40 10.55 5.99 -20.70
N ASP A 41 9.75 4.98 -20.41
CA ASP A 41 9.72 4.38 -19.07
C ASP A 41 10.84 3.35 -18.90
N ARG A 42 11.42 3.37 -17.71
CA ARG A 42 12.49 2.47 -17.28
C ARG A 42 12.17 1.88 -15.91
N LEU A 43 12.64 0.67 -15.65
CA LEU A 43 12.49 -0.03 -14.38
C LEU A 43 13.76 0.14 -13.54
N LEU A 44 13.66 0.91 -12.46
CA LEU A 44 14.72 1.05 -11.47
C LEU A 44 14.48 0.07 -10.32
N SER A 45 15.31 -0.96 -10.23
CA SER A 45 15.26 -1.91 -9.11
C SER A 45 15.65 -1.22 -7.79
N PRO A 46 14.99 -1.52 -6.65
CA PRO A 46 15.36 -0.97 -5.35
C PRO A 46 16.83 -1.17 -4.99
N GLY A 47 17.45 -2.31 -5.34
CA GLY A 47 18.87 -2.55 -5.04
C GLY A 47 19.83 -1.57 -5.74
N LYS A 48 19.36 -0.88 -6.79
CA LYS A 48 20.07 0.20 -7.49
C LYS A 48 19.70 1.58 -6.94
N VAL A 49 19.15 1.66 -5.74
CA VAL A 49 18.80 2.92 -5.07
C VAL A 49 19.70 3.12 -3.86
N GLN A 50 20.32 4.29 -3.77
CA GLN A 50 21.16 4.69 -2.65
C GLN A 50 20.32 5.30 -1.52
N SER A 51 19.34 6.15 -1.86
CA SER A 51 18.45 6.76 -0.87
C SER A 51 17.09 7.11 -1.47
N ILE A 52 16.07 7.11 -0.61
CA ILE A 52 14.68 7.46 -0.96
C ILE A 52 14.16 8.46 0.06
N SER A 53 13.52 9.50 -0.45
CA SER A 53 12.75 10.48 0.31
C SER A 53 11.43 10.76 -0.40
N ARG A 54 10.59 11.61 0.19
CA ARG A 54 9.31 11.99 -0.41
C ARG A 54 9.45 12.63 -1.79
N ASP A 55 10.49 13.44 -1.99
CA ASP A 55 10.63 14.30 -3.18
C ASP A 55 11.77 13.89 -4.10
N ALA A 56 12.69 13.03 -3.62
CA ALA A 56 13.88 12.61 -4.36
C ALA A 56 14.24 11.14 -4.12
N VAL A 57 14.75 10.51 -5.17
CA VAL A 57 15.37 9.18 -5.19
C VAL A 57 16.77 9.33 -5.78
N VAL A 58 17.79 8.83 -5.08
CA VAL A 58 19.16 8.80 -5.61
C VAL A 58 19.46 7.39 -6.07
N ALA A 59 19.71 7.22 -7.37
CA ALA A 59 20.07 5.93 -7.95
C ALA A 59 21.57 5.67 -7.84
N THR A 60 21.94 4.41 -7.70
CA THR A 60 23.32 3.93 -7.76
C THR A 60 23.72 3.84 -9.24
N GLY A 61 24.49 4.82 -9.70
CA GLY A 61 24.90 4.98 -11.10
C GLY A 61 24.19 6.14 -11.79
N GLY A 62 24.68 6.52 -12.98
CA GLY A 62 24.27 7.75 -13.66
C GLY A 62 23.56 7.57 -14.99
N ASP A 63 23.39 6.34 -15.48
CA ASP A 63 22.86 6.11 -16.83
C ASP A 63 21.53 5.34 -16.78
N PRO A 64 20.39 6.00 -17.06
CA PRO A 64 19.09 5.36 -17.08
C PRO A 64 18.89 4.43 -18.28
N GLU A 65 19.76 4.49 -19.32
CA GLU A 65 19.68 3.57 -20.46
C GLU A 65 20.09 2.13 -20.10
N GLN A 66 20.78 1.95 -18.98
CA GLN A 66 21.14 0.63 -18.46
C GLN A 66 19.97 -0.04 -17.73
N TRP A 67 18.90 0.70 -17.45
CA TRP A 67 17.72 0.15 -16.80
C TRP A 67 16.81 -0.53 -17.83
N PRO A 68 16.19 -1.67 -17.50
CA PRO A 68 15.26 -2.32 -18.41
C PRO A 68 14.11 -1.40 -18.82
N HIS A 69 13.69 -1.48 -20.07
CA HIS A 69 12.47 -0.81 -20.52
C HIS A 69 11.23 -1.46 -19.88
N LEU A 70 10.23 -0.65 -19.55
CA LEU A 70 8.92 -1.18 -19.23
C LEU A 70 8.24 -1.67 -20.52
N VAL A 71 8.26 -2.98 -20.75
CA VAL A 71 7.57 -3.61 -21.89
C VAL A 71 6.09 -3.81 -21.61
N SER A 72 5.77 -4.33 -20.42
CA SER A 72 4.39 -4.52 -19.93
C SER A 72 4.37 -4.37 -18.42
N SER A 73 3.23 -3.94 -17.88
CA SER A 73 2.94 -3.93 -16.44
C SER A 73 1.95 -5.04 -16.05
N GLU A 74 1.72 -6.02 -16.92
CA GLU A 74 0.89 -7.18 -16.60
C GLU A 74 1.52 -8.00 -15.48
N GLY A 75 0.69 -8.50 -14.55
CA GLY A 75 1.15 -9.18 -13.34
C GLY A 75 1.76 -8.27 -12.27
N MET A 76 1.98 -6.97 -12.56
CA MET A 76 2.43 -6.00 -11.57
C MET A 76 1.24 -5.27 -10.95
N LEU A 77 1.29 -5.10 -9.63
CA LEU A 77 0.45 -4.18 -8.89
C LEU A 77 1.14 -2.80 -8.88
N LEU A 78 0.59 -1.84 -9.60
CA LEU A 78 1.10 -0.47 -9.61
C LEU A 78 0.41 0.33 -8.51
N LEU A 79 1.16 0.87 -7.55
CA LEU A 79 0.55 1.48 -6.36
C LEU A 79 -0.35 2.69 -6.70
N ASP A 80 0.03 3.59 -7.60
CA ASP A 80 -0.81 4.77 -7.93
C ASP A 80 -2.04 4.36 -8.74
N ARG A 81 -1.84 3.55 -9.80
CA ARG A 81 -2.94 3.09 -10.67
C ARG A 81 -3.91 2.12 -9.97
N ASP A 82 -3.39 1.16 -9.23
CA ASP A 82 -4.12 -0.04 -8.81
C ASP A 82 -4.39 -0.10 -7.30
N LEU A 83 -3.73 0.70 -6.47
CA LEU A 83 -3.99 0.74 -5.02
C LEU A 83 -4.58 2.08 -4.57
N LEU A 84 -3.97 3.20 -4.98
CA LEU A 84 -4.48 4.51 -4.62
C LEU A 84 -5.89 4.67 -5.18
N ASP A 85 -6.73 5.35 -4.40
CA ASP A 85 -8.09 5.65 -4.77
C ASP A 85 -9.03 4.42 -4.92
N GLN A 86 -8.53 3.23 -4.59
CA GLN A 86 -9.35 2.02 -4.53
C GLN A 86 -10.18 1.95 -3.27
N GLN A 87 -11.34 1.31 -3.41
CA GLN A 87 -12.27 1.00 -2.34
C GLN A 87 -11.89 -0.33 -1.69
N ILE A 88 -11.45 -0.28 -0.44
CA ILE A 88 -11.21 -1.46 0.42
C ILE A 88 -12.35 -1.62 1.42
N ILE A 89 -12.64 -2.85 1.83
CA ILE A 89 -13.71 -3.16 2.79
C ILE A 89 -13.09 -3.27 4.19
N ASP A 90 -13.71 -2.66 5.19
CA ASP A 90 -13.36 -2.75 6.60
C ASP A 90 -13.44 -4.21 7.08
N ILE A 91 -12.56 -4.60 8.00
CA ILE A 91 -12.45 -5.94 8.59
C ILE A 91 -13.77 -6.45 9.18
N ASN A 92 -14.65 -5.54 9.60
CA ASN A 92 -15.97 -5.85 10.14
C ASN A 92 -17.08 -5.91 9.07
N GLY A 93 -16.74 -5.87 7.78
CA GLY A 93 -17.67 -5.95 6.64
C GLY A 93 -18.64 -4.77 6.48
N ARG A 94 -18.63 -3.81 7.41
CA ARG A 94 -19.66 -2.75 7.51
C ARG A 94 -19.36 -1.50 6.69
N LYS A 95 -18.13 -1.30 6.22
CA LYS A 95 -17.74 -0.04 5.59
C LYS A 95 -16.75 -0.21 4.45
N VAL A 96 -17.03 0.44 3.34
CA VAL A 96 -16.07 0.62 2.25
C VAL A 96 -15.30 1.93 2.48
N VAL A 97 -13.97 1.88 2.48
CA VAL A 97 -13.10 3.04 2.64
C VAL A 97 -12.15 3.16 1.44
N ARG A 98 -11.81 4.38 1.06
CA ARG A 98 -10.90 4.65 -0.05
C ARG A 98 -9.47 4.76 0.46
N VAL A 99 -8.54 4.12 -0.25
CA VAL A 99 -7.11 4.25 -0.03
C VAL A 99 -6.64 5.60 -0.54
N ASN A 100 -5.87 6.32 0.27
CA ASN A 100 -5.39 7.65 -0.08
C ASN A 100 -3.91 7.74 -0.38
N ASP A 101 -3.10 6.97 0.34
CA ASP A 101 -1.65 6.94 0.25
C ASP A 101 -1.14 5.59 0.76
N ALA A 102 0.09 5.23 0.41
CA ALA A 102 0.78 4.04 0.92
C ALA A 102 2.17 4.44 1.42
N SER A 103 2.52 4.01 2.63
CA SER A 103 3.84 4.28 3.21
C SER A 103 4.86 3.30 2.64
N LEU A 104 6.02 3.84 2.24
CA LEU A 104 7.16 3.07 1.78
C LEU A 104 8.25 3.15 2.85
N ILE A 105 8.74 1.98 3.26
CA ILE A 105 9.77 1.83 4.28
C ILE A 105 11.05 1.36 3.57
N PRO A 106 12.01 2.26 3.31
CA PRO A 106 13.30 1.86 2.78
C PRO A 106 14.12 1.14 3.84
N GLU A 107 14.70 0.00 3.47
CA GLU A 107 15.56 -0.82 4.32
C GLU A 107 16.89 -1.07 3.60
N ALA A 108 18.00 -0.63 4.20
CA ALA A 108 19.32 -0.94 3.67
C ALA A 108 19.74 -2.34 4.12
N GLY A 109 20.04 -3.24 3.18
CA GLY A 109 20.55 -4.58 3.44
C GLY A 109 21.88 -4.86 2.71
N GLU A 110 22.43 -6.05 2.93
CA GLU A 110 23.69 -6.48 2.30
C GLU A 110 23.62 -6.53 0.77
N LEU A 111 22.43 -6.81 0.22
CA LEU A 111 22.16 -6.89 -1.22
C LEU A 111 21.73 -5.54 -1.84
N GLY A 112 21.84 -4.45 -1.07
CA GLY A 112 21.40 -3.11 -1.46
C GLY A 112 20.10 -2.69 -0.77
N MET A 113 19.51 -1.60 -1.26
CA MET A 113 18.25 -1.07 -0.74
C MET A 113 17.08 -1.98 -1.10
N GLN A 114 16.26 -2.29 -0.11
CA GLN A 114 14.93 -2.87 -0.27
C GLN A 114 13.89 -1.83 0.14
N VAL A 115 12.67 -1.97 -0.36
CA VAL A 115 11.58 -1.05 0.00
C VAL A 115 10.35 -1.88 0.27
N LYS A 116 9.83 -1.79 1.49
CA LYS A 116 8.57 -2.44 1.90
C LYS A 116 7.42 -1.46 1.81
N VAL A 117 6.22 -1.98 1.57
CA VAL A 117 4.99 -1.25 1.87
C VAL A 117 4.64 -1.48 3.33
N GLY A 118 4.54 -0.39 4.09
CA GLY A 118 4.28 -0.43 5.53
C GLY A 118 2.79 -0.44 5.84
N ASP A 119 2.12 0.66 5.54
CA ASP A 119 0.73 0.93 5.87
C ASP A 119 0.05 1.67 4.73
N VAL A 120 -1.28 1.56 4.68
CA VAL A 120 -2.13 2.25 3.74
C VAL A 120 -2.96 3.28 4.50
N GLU A 121 -2.86 4.57 4.13
CA GLU A 121 -3.69 5.62 4.72
C GLU A 121 -5.09 5.58 4.12
N ILE A 122 -6.10 5.53 4.98
CA ILE A 122 -7.52 5.40 4.60
C ILE A 122 -8.37 6.53 5.20
N GLY A 123 -9.53 6.79 4.59
CA GLY A 123 -10.56 7.68 5.15
C GLY A 123 -10.71 9.03 4.46
N THR A 124 -11.54 9.90 5.04
CA THR A 124 -11.98 11.16 4.40
C THR A 124 -10.95 12.29 4.47
N ARG A 125 -9.98 12.20 5.38
CA ARG A 125 -8.94 13.22 5.59
C ARG A 125 -8.13 13.50 4.32
N GLY A 126 -7.65 12.43 3.66
CA GLY A 126 -6.89 12.52 2.41
C GLY A 126 -7.74 13.02 1.23
N ALA A 127 -8.96 12.51 1.11
CA ALA A 127 -9.92 12.92 0.07
C ALA A 127 -10.28 14.41 0.16
N VAL A 128 -10.56 14.92 1.36
CA VAL A 128 -10.85 16.34 1.61
C VAL A 128 -9.66 17.22 1.25
N ARG A 129 -8.44 16.80 1.61
CA ARG A 129 -7.21 17.54 1.27
C ARG A 129 -6.98 17.63 -0.24
N ARG A 130 -7.37 16.60 -0.99
CA ARG A 130 -7.29 16.56 -2.46
C ARG A 130 -8.38 17.39 -3.13
N LEU A 131 -9.63 17.26 -2.71
CA LEU A 131 -10.75 18.04 -3.26
C LEU A 131 -10.59 19.55 -3.04
N LEU A 132 -10.04 19.95 -1.89
CA LEU A 132 -9.85 21.36 -1.55
C LEU A 132 -8.50 21.93 -2.05
N LYS A 133 -7.64 21.10 -2.64
CA LYS A 133 -6.34 21.53 -3.18
C LYS A 133 -6.58 22.44 -4.39
N GLY A 134 -6.41 23.75 -4.21
CA GLY A 134 -6.63 24.76 -5.26
C GLY A 134 -7.97 25.50 -5.16
N VAL A 135 -8.89 25.05 -4.30
CA VAL A 135 -10.19 25.73 -4.05
C VAL A 135 -10.14 26.55 -2.76
N ALA A 136 -9.34 26.12 -1.78
CA ALA A 136 -9.20 26.80 -0.50
C ALA A 136 -7.72 27.06 -0.14
N PRO A 137 -7.43 28.09 0.69
CA PRO A 137 -6.07 28.35 1.18
C PRO A 137 -5.50 27.14 1.94
N ARG A 138 -4.21 26.83 1.75
CA ARG A 138 -3.53 25.67 2.35
C ARG A 138 -3.77 25.52 3.86
N ALA A 139 -3.78 26.64 4.60
CA ALA A 139 -4.02 26.64 6.04
C ALA A 139 -5.45 26.18 6.41
N ALA A 140 -6.46 26.60 5.65
CA ALA A 140 -7.85 26.21 5.87
C ALA A 140 -8.07 24.73 5.52
N VAL A 141 -7.44 24.24 4.45
CA VAL A 141 -7.45 22.81 4.10
C VAL A 141 -6.79 21.98 5.20
N HIS A 142 -5.67 22.45 5.75
CA HIS A 142 -4.98 21.75 6.83
C HIS A 142 -5.85 21.65 8.10
N ALA A 143 -6.37 22.79 8.57
CA ALA A 143 -7.21 22.86 9.77
C ALA A 143 -8.51 22.04 9.64
N PHE A 144 -9.15 22.06 8.46
CA PHE A 144 -10.38 21.29 8.24
C PHE A 144 -10.08 19.78 8.13
N SER A 145 -8.95 19.39 7.54
CA SER A 145 -8.51 18.00 7.49
C SER A 145 -8.12 17.42 8.87
N GLU A 146 -7.63 18.24 9.80
CA GLU A 146 -7.27 17.80 11.17
C GLU A 146 -8.46 17.29 11.98
N ARG A 147 -9.69 17.69 11.61
CA ARG A 147 -10.93 17.22 12.24
C ARG A 147 -11.22 15.74 11.99
N PHE A 148 -10.51 15.11 11.06
CA PHE A 148 -10.62 13.69 10.75
C PHE A 148 -9.38 12.95 11.28
N ALA A 149 -9.60 11.93 12.13
CA ALA A 149 -8.51 11.11 12.64
C ALA A 149 -7.77 10.42 11.47
N PRO A 150 -6.42 10.46 11.43
CA PRO A 150 -5.68 9.64 10.48
C PRO A 150 -5.99 8.17 10.80
N LYS A 151 -6.47 7.45 9.80
CA LYS A 151 -6.67 6.00 9.89
C LYS A 151 -5.69 5.36 8.92
N SER A 152 -4.92 4.40 9.39
CA SER A 152 -4.03 3.60 8.58
C SER A 152 -4.33 2.12 8.82
N ILE A 153 -4.15 1.31 7.78
CA ILE A 153 -4.23 -0.14 7.85
C ILE A 153 -2.84 -0.68 7.53
N PRO A 154 -2.22 -1.51 8.39
CA PRO A 154 -0.94 -2.13 8.06
C PRO A 154 -1.09 -3.02 6.83
N TRP A 155 -0.08 -2.98 5.95
CA TRP A 155 -0.12 -3.64 4.65
C TRP A 155 -0.41 -5.15 4.76
N GLY A 156 0.09 -5.81 5.81
CA GLY A 156 -0.16 -7.23 6.04
C GLY A 156 -1.64 -7.61 6.30
N PHE A 157 -2.52 -6.64 6.56
CA PHE A 157 -3.96 -6.85 6.63
C PHE A 157 -4.68 -6.55 5.32
N VAL A 158 -3.98 -6.09 4.28
CA VAL A 158 -4.54 -5.75 2.98
C VAL A 158 -4.39 -6.94 2.04
N ASN A 159 -5.39 -7.83 2.01
CA ASN A 159 -5.42 -8.83 0.94
C ASN A 159 -5.82 -8.19 -0.39
N LEU A 160 -5.28 -8.75 -1.47
CA LEU A 160 -5.56 -8.37 -2.84
C LEU A 160 -6.42 -9.49 -3.44
N ILE A 161 -7.75 -9.38 -3.39
CA ILE A 161 -8.59 -10.35 -4.11
C ILE A 161 -8.49 -10.07 -5.61
N GLU A 162 -7.75 -10.90 -6.31
CA GLU A 162 -7.64 -10.88 -7.76
C GLU A 162 -8.71 -11.79 -8.36
N THR A 163 -9.76 -11.21 -8.96
CA THR A 163 -10.82 -11.96 -9.67
C THR A 163 -11.01 -11.50 -11.13
N ASP A 164 -10.02 -10.79 -11.72
CA ASP A 164 -9.95 -10.32 -13.14
C ASP A 164 -11.04 -9.29 -13.56
N PRO A 165 -10.94 -8.41 -14.59
CA PRO A 165 -9.81 -7.77 -15.30
C PRO A 165 -9.65 -6.25 -15.04
N SER A 166 -10.37 -5.66 -14.06
CA SER A 166 -10.37 -4.20 -13.79
C SER A 166 -9.93 -3.78 -12.38
N ARG A 167 -9.15 -4.66 -11.70
CA ARG A 167 -8.27 -4.33 -10.55
C ARG A 167 -8.94 -3.60 -9.39
N ARG A 168 -9.73 -4.35 -8.60
CA ARG A 168 -10.23 -3.91 -7.29
C ARG A 168 -9.44 -4.64 -6.19
N VAL A 169 -8.81 -3.88 -5.28
CA VAL A 169 -8.18 -4.43 -4.07
C VAL A 169 -9.27 -4.67 -3.02
N ARG A 170 -9.48 -5.91 -2.60
CA ARG A 170 -10.42 -6.23 -1.50
C ARG A 170 -9.66 -6.79 -0.31
N LEU A 171 -9.76 -6.10 0.82
CA LEU A 171 -9.33 -6.61 2.12
C LEU A 171 -10.08 -7.91 2.44
N LYS A 172 -9.38 -9.02 2.40
CA LYS A 172 -9.77 -10.31 2.99
C LYS A 172 -8.91 -10.44 4.24
N ILE A 173 -9.50 -10.71 5.39
CA ILE A 173 -8.75 -11.29 6.49
C ILE A 173 -8.75 -12.79 6.23
N ASP A 174 -7.59 -13.45 6.35
CA ASP A 174 -7.54 -14.90 6.35
C ASP A 174 -8.23 -15.42 7.62
N GLN A 175 -9.51 -15.79 7.51
CA GLN A 175 -10.18 -16.64 8.50
C GLN A 175 -9.38 -17.93 8.76
N GLU A 176 -8.61 -18.39 7.78
CA GLU A 176 -7.70 -19.55 7.89
C GLU A 176 -6.59 -19.41 8.95
N ARG A 177 -6.26 -18.18 9.39
CA ARG A 177 -5.35 -17.98 10.53
C ARG A 177 -6.06 -18.08 11.87
N LEU A 178 -7.37 -17.81 11.93
CA LEU A 178 -8.18 -17.98 13.14
C LEU A 178 -8.43 -19.47 13.42
N GLU A 179 -8.63 -20.28 12.38
CA GLU A 179 -8.80 -21.74 12.46
C GLU A 179 -7.55 -22.49 12.95
N LYS A 180 -6.37 -21.87 12.84
CA LYS A 180 -5.08 -22.45 13.26
C LYS A 180 -4.60 -21.96 14.62
N LEU A 181 -5.33 -21.04 15.26
CA LEU A 181 -5.02 -20.63 16.62
C LEU A 181 -5.42 -21.75 17.59
N HIS A 182 -4.56 -22.01 18.57
CA HIS A 182 -4.91 -22.97 19.60
C HIS A 182 -6.08 -22.38 20.43
N PRO A 183 -7.05 -23.18 20.90
CA PRO A 183 -8.19 -22.68 21.68
C PRO A 183 -7.81 -21.83 22.90
N ALA A 184 -6.59 -21.99 23.42
CA ALA A 184 -6.03 -21.15 24.48
C ALA A 184 -5.70 -19.72 24.00
N ASP A 185 -5.10 -19.58 22.82
CA ASP A 185 -4.74 -18.27 22.26
C ASP A 185 -5.99 -17.46 21.86
N ILE A 186 -7.06 -18.15 21.46
CA ILE A 186 -8.37 -17.53 21.20
C ILE A 186 -8.99 -17.02 22.51
N ALA A 187 -8.85 -17.78 23.60
CA ALA A 187 -9.36 -17.39 24.91
C ALA A 187 -8.65 -16.13 25.44
N ASP A 188 -7.33 -16.04 25.26
CA ASP A 188 -6.53 -14.87 25.67
C ASP A 188 -6.96 -13.59 24.92
N ILE A 189 -7.21 -13.70 23.60
CA ILE A 189 -7.71 -12.57 22.79
C ILE A 189 -9.13 -12.18 23.22
N LEU A 190 -10.01 -13.15 23.49
CA LEU A 190 -11.38 -12.88 23.92
C LEU A 190 -11.44 -12.21 25.31
N GLU A 191 -10.47 -12.47 26.18
CA GLU A 191 -10.36 -11.86 27.51
C GLU A 191 -10.07 -10.35 27.43
N GLU A 192 -9.28 -9.93 26.44
CA GLU A 192 -8.92 -8.52 26.21
C GLU A 192 -10.02 -7.70 25.49
N LEU A 193 -11.01 -8.36 24.89
CA LEU A 193 -12.08 -7.72 24.12
C LEU A 193 -13.27 -7.27 25.00
N ALA A 194 -13.88 -6.15 24.60
CA ALA A 194 -15.08 -5.63 25.25
C ALA A 194 -16.30 -6.56 24.99
N PRO A 195 -17.32 -6.58 25.88
CA PRO A 195 -18.43 -7.54 25.79
C PRO A 195 -19.16 -7.56 24.43
N ALA A 196 -19.33 -6.38 23.81
CA ALA A 196 -19.99 -6.26 22.50
C ALA A 196 -19.15 -6.80 21.32
N GLU A 197 -17.82 -6.83 21.47
CA GLU A 197 -16.90 -7.36 20.45
C GLU A 197 -16.84 -8.89 20.55
N ARG A 198 -16.94 -9.42 21.77
CA ARG A 198 -17.03 -10.86 22.05
C ARG A 198 -18.28 -11.49 21.41
N GLU A 199 -19.42 -10.83 21.56
CA GLU A 199 -20.71 -11.28 21.01
C GLU A 199 -20.71 -11.31 19.47
N ALA A 200 -20.04 -10.35 18.83
CA ALA A 200 -19.91 -10.31 17.37
C ALA A 200 -19.11 -11.51 16.81
N ILE A 201 -18.06 -11.96 17.52
CA ILE A 201 -17.29 -13.14 17.13
C ILE A 201 -18.13 -14.42 17.30
N PHE A 202 -18.83 -14.58 18.43
CA PHE A 202 -19.71 -15.75 18.63
C PHE A 202 -20.82 -15.83 17.58
N SER A 203 -21.41 -14.69 17.20
CA SER A 203 -22.45 -14.66 16.16
C SER A 203 -21.93 -15.05 14.77
N GLY A 204 -20.67 -14.77 14.46
CA GLY A 204 -20.05 -15.15 13.19
C GLY A 204 -19.68 -16.63 13.10
N LEU A 205 -19.36 -17.25 14.24
CA LEU A 205 -19.03 -18.68 14.32
C LEU A 205 -20.28 -19.57 14.25
N ASP A 206 -21.39 -19.16 14.88
CA ASP A 206 -22.66 -19.90 14.80
C ASP A 206 -23.25 -19.92 13.38
N GLU A 207 -23.03 -18.86 12.59
CA GLU A 207 -23.55 -18.77 11.21
C GLU A 207 -22.79 -19.68 10.23
N GLU A 208 -21.53 -20.00 10.53
CA GLU A 208 -20.69 -20.93 9.75
C GLU A 208 -20.99 -22.40 10.09
N VAL A 209 -21.24 -22.72 11.37
CA VAL A 209 -21.65 -24.06 11.82
C VAL A 209 -23.05 -24.43 11.31
N ALA A 210 -23.94 -23.45 11.17
CA ALA A 210 -25.27 -23.66 10.61
C ALA A 210 -25.28 -23.97 9.10
N ALA A 211 -24.19 -23.67 8.39
CA ALA A 211 -24.08 -23.92 6.95
C ALA A 211 -23.61 -25.35 6.61
N GLU A 212 -23.27 -26.17 7.62
CA GLU A 212 -22.76 -27.54 7.45
C GLU A 212 -23.73 -28.66 7.88
N THR A 213 -25.05 -28.37 8.01
CA THR A 213 -26.08 -29.40 8.27
C THR A 213 -27.23 -29.41 7.25
#